data_AF-K1RIZ2-F1
#
_entry.id   AF-K1RIZ2-F1
#
_cell.length_a   1.000
_cell.length_b   1.000
_cell.length_c   1.000
_cell.angle_alpha   90.00
_cell.angle_beta   90.00
_cell.angle_gamma   90.00
#
_symmetry.space_group_name_H-M   'P 1'
#
loop_
_entity.id
_entity.type
_entity.pdbx_description
1 polymer ?
#
loop_
_entity_poly.entity_id
_entity_poly.type
_entity_poly.pdbx_seq_one_letter_code
_entity_poly.pdbx_strand_id
1 'polypeptide(L)'
;MKFLQLEILNLASLDKQGGEVINFEEGALGESTIFSIIGPTGSGKSTLLDAICLALYNRAPRYPRKKGDKNQSIEIFGAADASESILSRVYTRIYVRRQYKGYILKS
;
A
#
# COMPACT_ATOMS: atom_id res chain seq x y z
N MET A 1 -9.35 8.78 -12.21
CA MET A 1 -8.86 8.42 -10.87
C MET A 1 -7.35 8.61 -10.91
N LYS A 2 -6.75 9.31 -9.93
CA LYS A 2 -5.31 9.59 -9.87
C LYS A 2 -4.74 9.06 -8.55
N PHE A 3 -3.60 8.36 -8.58
CA PHE A 3 -2.87 8.01 -7.36
C PHE A 3 -2.03 9.20 -6.93
N LEU A 4 -2.13 9.58 -5.66
CA LEU A 4 -1.36 10.70 -5.11
C LEU A 4 -0.21 10.17 -4.26
N GLN A 5 -0.47 9.17 -3.43
CA GLN A 5 0.52 8.63 -2.50
C GLN A 5 0.15 7.19 -2.12
N LEU A 6 1.16 6.37 -1.89
CA LEU A 6 1.05 5.01 -1.34
C LEU A 6 1.99 4.88 -0.15
N GLU A 7 1.46 4.41 0.98
CA GLU A 7 2.22 4.11 2.19
C GLU A 7 2.09 2.62 2.51
N ILE A 8 3.21 1.96 2.80
CA ILE A 8 3.27 0.52 3.05
C ILE A 8 4.12 0.28 4.30
N LEU A 9 3.63 -0.55 5.20
CA LEU A 9 4.35 -0.98 6.39
C LEU A 9 4.13 -2.48 6.61
N ASN A 10 5.22 -3.21 6.85
CA ASN A 10 5.22 -4.64 7.16
C ASN A 10 4.44 -5.51 6.16
N LEU A 11 4.64 -5.32 4.86
CA LEU A 11 4.02 -6.16 3.83
C LEU A 11 5.07 -7.03 3.13
N ALA A 12 5.08 -8.33 3.44
CA ALA A 12 6.01 -9.31 2.88
C ALA A 12 7.47 -8.80 2.87
N SER A 13 8.06 -8.54 1.71
CA SER A 13 9.44 -8.06 1.54
C SER A 13 9.61 -6.53 1.71
N LEU A 14 8.52 -5.80 1.98
CA LEU A 14 8.51 -4.36 2.25
C LEU A 14 8.21 -4.14 3.73
N ASP A 15 9.23 -4.35 4.56
CA ASP A 15 9.17 -4.38 6.02
C ASP A 15 10.17 -3.41 6.68
N LYS A 16 10.63 -2.40 5.93
CA LYS A 16 11.53 -1.37 6.46
C LYS A 16 10.95 -0.72 7.71
N GLN A 17 11.81 -0.52 8.72
CA GLN A 17 11.47 0.24 9.92
C GLN A 17 11.03 1.66 9.54
N GLY A 18 9.80 2.00 9.91
CA GLY A 18 9.17 3.28 9.57
C GLY A 18 8.26 3.26 8.34
N GLY A 19 8.26 2.17 7.57
CA GLY A 19 7.45 2.01 6.37
C GLY A 19 8.05 2.67 5.13
N GLU A 20 7.46 2.36 3.99
CA GLU A 20 7.81 2.89 2.67
C GLU A 20 6.72 3.86 2.23
N VAL A 21 7.12 5.04 1.78
CA VAL A 21 6.21 6.06 1.24
C VAL A 21 6.60 6.37 -0.19
N ILE A 22 5.65 6.24 -1.11
CA ILE A 22 5.81 6.60 -2.52
C ILE A 22 4.87 7.75 -2.81
N ASN A 23 5.43 8.91 -3.14
CA ASN A 23 4.68 10.07 -3.58
C ASN A 23 4.66 10.11 -5.12
N PHE A 24 3.47 10.08 -5.71
CA PHE A 24 3.29 10.10 -7.17
C PHE A 24 3.16 11.52 -7.72
N GLU A 25 3.08 12.55 -6.87
CA GLU A 25 2.95 13.95 -7.27
C GLU A 25 4.27 14.73 -7.25
N GLU A 26 5.33 14.14 -6.69
CA GLU A 26 6.61 14.82 -6.47
C GLU A 26 7.73 14.23 -7.31
N GLY A 27 8.66 15.10 -7.74
CA GLY A 27 9.84 14.74 -8.51
C GLY A 27 9.51 14.05 -9.84
N ALA A 28 10.38 13.12 -10.24
CA ALA A 28 10.27 12.42 -11.53
C ALA A 28 8.96 11.63 -11.71
N LEU A 29 8.32 11.22 -10.62
CA LEU A 29 7.03 10.50 -10.67
C LEU A 29 5.86 11.46 -10.94
N GLY A 30 5.92 12.70 -10.44
CA GLY A 30 4.90 13.72 -10.71
C GLY A 30 4.96 14.29 -12.14
N GLU A 31 6.14 14.29 -12.74
CA GLU A 31 6.38 14.83 -14.08
C GLU A 31 6.08 13.81 -15.20
N SER A 32 6.07 12.51 -14.89
CA SER A 32 5.83 11.44 -15.85
C SER A 32 4.51 10.72 -15.63
N THR A 33 3.83 10.40 -16.72
CA THR A 33 2.62 9.55 -16.68
C THR A 33 2.94 8.05 -16.64
N ILE A 34 4.17 7.67 -16.97
CA ILE A 34 4.63 6.29 -17.05
C ILE A 34 5.92 6.15 -16.25
N PHE A 35 5.99 5.14 -15.41
CA PHE A 35 7.20 4.78 -14.66
C PHE A 35 7.39 3.26 -14.71
N SER A 36 8.62 2.82 -14.42
CA SER A 36 8.97 1.41 -14.38
C SER A 36 9.40 1.01 -12.97
N ILE A 37 8.96 -0.16 -12.51
CA ILE A 37 9.40 -0.76 -11.24
C ILE A 37 10.42 -1.86 -11.57
N ILE A 38 11.69 -1.62 -11.25
CA ILE A 38 12.82 -2.49 -11.64
C ILE A 38 13.57 -2.94 -10.38
N GLY A 39 14.21 -4.11 -10.43
CA GLY A 39 14.99 -4.68 -9.34
C GLY A 39 15.16 -6.20 -9.45
N PRO A 40 16.02 -6.83 -8.64
CA PRO A 40 16.26 -8.28 -8.67
C PRO A 40 15.04 -9.09 -8.23
N THR A 41 15.02 -10.39 -8.54
CA THR A 41 13.98 -11.29 -8.02
C THR A 41 13.98 -11.27 -6.49
N GLY A 42 12.80 -11.18 -5.88
CA GLY A 42 12.65 -11.04 -4.43
C GLY A 42 12.69 -9.60 -3.91
N SER A 43 13.00 -8.59 -4.73
CA SER A 43 13.07 -7.18 -4.29
C SER A 43 11.73 -6.51 -3.96
N GLY A 44 10.62 -7.25 -3.96
CA GLY A 44 9.31 -6.71 -3.61
C GLY A 44 8.53 -5.99 -4.71
N LYS A 45 8.94 -6.05 -5.99
CA LYS A 45 8.20 -5.44 -7.11
C LYS A 45 6.72 -5.87 -7.16
N SER A 46 6.46 -7.18 -7.07
CA SER A 46 5.09 -7.70 -7.03
C SER A 46 4.39 -7.38 -5.70
N THR A 47 5.15 -7.20 -4.62
CA THR A 47 4.63 -6.78 -3.31
C THR A 47 4.12 -5.35 -3.33
N LEU A 48 4.79 -4.47 -4.05
CA LEU A 48 4.30 -3.13 -4.30
C LEU A 48 2.97 -3.14 -5.08
N LEU A 49 2.86 -3.97 -6.13
CA LEU A 49 1.61 -4.10 -6.89
C LEU A 49 0.47 -4.70 -6.05
N ASP A 50 0.78 -5.71 -5.23
CA ASP A 50 -0.19 -6.25 -4.29
C ASP A 50 -0.66 -5.21 -3.27
N ALA A 51 0.23 -4.35 -2.78
CA ALA A 51 -0.14 -3.28 -1.86
C ALA A 51 -1.19 -2.35 -2.48
N ILE A 52 -0.99 -1.97 -3.74
CA ILE A 52 -1.95 -1.17 -4.50
C ILE A 52 -3.28 -1.91 -4.62
N CYS A 53 -3.26 -3.20 -4.99
CA CYS A 53 -4.49 -4.00 -5.09
C CYS A 53 -5.21 -4.13 -3.74
N LEU A 54 -4.48 -4.40 -2.66
CA LEU A 54 -5.01 -4.50 -1.31
C LEU A 54 -5.65 -3.18 -0.89
N ALA A 55 -4.97 -2.05 -1.01
CA ALA A 55 -5.52 -0.74 -0.63
C ALA A 55 -6.81 -0.39 -1.38
N LEU A 56 -6.90 -0.72 -2.67
CA LEU A 56 -8.04 -0.32 -3.51
C LEU A 56 -9.22 -1.29 -3.44
N TYR A 57 -8.95 -2.58 -3.29
CA TYR A 57 -9.95 -3.64 -3.46
C TYR A 57 -10.04 -4.60 -2.28
N ASN A 58 -9.22 -4.40 -1.25
CA ASN A 58 -9.06 -5.29 -0.10
C ASN A 58 -8.78 -6.75 -0.52
N ARG A 59 -8.11 -6.92 -1.67
CA ARG A 59 -7.74 -8.20 -2.28
C ARG A 59 -6.51 -7.98 -3.17
N ALA A 60 -5.65 -8.98 -3.24
CA ALA A 60 -4.56 -9.03 -4.20
C ALA A 60 -4.42 -10.44 -4.77
N PRO A 61 -3.86 -10.61 -5.98
CA PRO A 61 -3.76 -11.91 -6.65
C PRO A 61 -3.08 -12.99 -5.81
N ARG A 62 -2.06 -12.62 -5.02
CA ARG A 62 -1.32 -13.53 -4.14
C ARG A 62 -2.03 -13.81 -2.81
N TYR A 63 -3.12 -13.09 -2.51
CA TYR A 63 -3.92 -13.23 -1.29
C TYR A 63 -5.39 -13.59 -1.63
N PRO A 64 -5.65 -14.80 -2.17
CA PRO A 64 -7.01 -15.22 -2.50
C PRO A 64 -7.82 -15.51 -1.22
N ARG A 65 -8.97 -14.85 -1.08
CA ARG A 65 -9.93 -15.16 -0.01
C ARG A 65 -10.56 -16.54 -0.24
N LYS A 66 -10.18 -17.55 0.54
CA LYS A 66 -10.95 -18.79 0.64
C LYS A 66 -12.21 -18.55 1.49
N LYS A 67 -13.34 -19.14 1.08
CA LYS A 67 -14.61 -19.04 1.81
C LYS A 67 -14.43 -19.69 3.19
N GLY A 68 -14.43 -18.89 4.27
CA GLY A 68 -14.22 -19.34 5.65
C GLY A 68 -12.85 -19.04 6.26
N ASP A 69 -11.93 -18.45 5.50
CA ASP A 69 -10.58 -18.14 5.98
C ASP A 69 -10.57 -16.80 6.72
N LYS A 70 -10.55 -16.85 8.06
CA LYS A 70 -10.47 -15.66 8.94
C LYS A 70 -9.03 -15.17 9.14
N ASN A 71 -8.03 -15.92 8.65
CA ASN A 71 -6.61 -15.75 9.02
C ASN A 71 -5.80 -14.85 8.08
N GLN A 72 -6.43 -14.11 7.16
CA GLN A 72 -5.74 -13.06 6.42
C GLN A 72 -6.23 -11.69 6.90
N SER A 73 -5.94 -11.38 8.17
CA SER A 73 -6.16 -10.07 8.79
C SER A 73 -5.13 -9.06 8.25
N ILE A 74 -5.20 -8.76 6.95
CA ILE A 74 -4.62 -7.53 6.41
C ILE A 74 -5.65 -6.45 6.77
N GLU A 75 -5.50 -5.89 7.95
CA GLU A 75 -6.32 -4.78 8.42
C GLU A 75 -5.83 -3.50 7.74
N ILE A 76 -6.59 -3.04 6.75
CA ILE A 76 -6.33 -1.78 6.06
C ILE A 76 -6.87 -0.68 6.96
N PHE A 77 -6.00 -0.13 7.81
CA PHE A 77 -6.35 0.97 8.70
C PHE A 77 -6.39 2.29 7.92
N GLY A 78 -7.58 2.89 7.86
CA GLY A 78 -7.77 4.25 7.36
C GLY A 78 -7.37 5.26 8.44
N ALA A 79 -6.30 6.00 8.17
CA ALA A 79 -5.71 7.07 8.99
C ALA A 79 -5.11 6.65 10.34
N ALA A 80 -3.86 7.07 10.57
CA ALA A 80 -3.16 6.87 11.82
C ALA A 80 -3.67 7.86 12.87
N ASP A 81 -4.46 7.39 13.83
CA ASP A 81 -4.63 8.11 15.08
C ASP A 81 -3.40 7.89 15.97
N ALA A 82 -3.02 8.91 16.73
CA ALA A 82 -1.74 9.01 17.44
C ALA A 82 -1.48 7.91 18.50
N SER A 83 -2.42 7.01 18.76
CA SER A 83 -2.32 5.86 19.66
C SER A 83 -1.76 4.58 19.02
N GLU A 84 -1.48 4.55 17.71
CA GLU A 84 -1.12 3.34 16.94
C GLU A 84 0.37 2.92 16.95
N SER A 85 1.26 3.61 17.67
CA SER A 85 2.72 3.41 17.54
C SER A 85 3.24 2.02 17.91
N ILE A 86 2.50 1.26 18.73
CA ILE A 86 2.85 -0.12 19.13
C ILE A 86 2.31 -1.15 18.12
N LEU A 87 1.11 -0.92 17.57
CA LEU A 87 0.48 -1.82 16.58
C LEU A 87 1.22 -1.80 15.23
N SER A 88 1.80 -0.66 14.87
CA SER A 88 2.59 -0.49 13.64
C SER A 88 3.82 -1.41 13.55
N ARG A 89 4.29 -2.01 14.66
CA ARG A 89 5.38 -2.99 14.67
C ARG A 89 4.93 -4.43 14.46
N VAL A 90 3.63 -4.68 14.61
CA VAL A 90 3.06 -6.05 14.62
C VAL A 90 2.16 -6.27 13.41
N TYR A 91 1.46 -5.23 12.95
CA TYR A 91 0.49 -5.33 11.86
C TYR A 91 1.00 -4.74 10.56
N THR A 92 0.52 -5.33 9.45
CA THR A 92 0.65 -4.76 8.11
C THR A 92 -0.26 -3.56 7.97
N ARG A 93 0.26 -2.42 7.53
CA ARG A 93 -0.53 -1.24 7.22
C ARG A 93 -0.29 -0.81 5.78
N ILE A 94 -1.37 -0.56 5.05
CA ILE A 94 -1.31 -0.10 3.66
C ILE A 94 -2.31 1.04 3.54
N TYR A 95 -1.88 2.14 2.94
CA TYR A 95 -2.71 3.30 2.74
C TYR A 95 -2.49 3.88 1.34
N VAL A 96 -3.58 4.22 0.65
CA VAL A 96 -3.53 4.94 -0.62
C VAL A 96 -4.32 6.23 -0.53
N ARG A 97 -3.63 7.32 -0.89
CA ARG A 97 -4.26 8.60 -1.20
C ARG A 97 -4.54 8.65 -2.69
N ARG A 98 -5.80 8.83 -3.08
CA ARG A 98 -6.22 8.93 -4.48
C ARG A 98 -7.20 10.08 -4.70
N GLN A 99 -7.25 10.60 -5.93
CA GLN A 99 -8.22 11.60 -6.34
C GLN A 99 -9.26 11.00 -7.31
N TYR A 100 -10.54 11.25 -7.06
CA TYR A 100 -11.65 10.84 -7.92
C TYR A 100 -12.68 11.98 -8.04
N LYS A 101 -12.97 12.41 -9.28
CA LYS A 101 -13.92 13.51 -9.57
C LYS A 101 -13.70 14.78 -8.72
N GLY A 102 -12.44 15.14 -8.47
CA GLY A 102 -12.07 16.29 -7.64
C GLY A 102 -11.95 16.02 -6.14
N TYR A 103 -12.49 14.90 -5.64
CA TYR A 103 -12.41 14.52 -4.22
C TYR A 103 -11.14 13.74 -3.91
N ILE A 104 -10.48 14.06 -2.79
CA ILE A 104 -9.36 13.29 -2.24
C ILE A 104 -9.92 12.20 -1.33
N LEU A 105 -9.60 10.95 -1.64
CA LEU A 105 -10.00 9.76 -0.91
C LEU A 105 -8.78 9.12 -0.24
N LYS A 106 -9.01 8.65 0.98
CA LYS A 106 -8.09 7.91 1.82
C LYS A 106 -8.66 6.51 2.02
N SER A 107 -7.92 5.48 1.61
CA SER A 107 -8.31 4.06 1.76
C SER A 107 -7.16 3.25 2.28
#